data_AF-A0AAV5AX48-F1
#
_entry.id   AF-A0AAV5AX48-F1
#
_cell.length_a   1.000
_cell.length_b   1.000
_cell.length_c   1.000
_cell.angle_alpha   90.00
_cell.angle_beta   90.00
_cell.angle_gamma   90.00
#
_symmetry.space_group_name_H-M   'P 1'
#
loop_
_entity.id
_entity.type
_entity.pdbx_description
1 polymer ?
#
loop_
_entity_poly.entity_id
_entity_poly.type
_entity_poly.pdbx_seq_one_letter_code
_entity_poly.pdbx_strand_id
1 'polypeptide(L)'
;MDVIKFVNMKLQLKHFESIIKEIVYNISVNNYEAIKLNRQNGRVDIDDLRRVIKKYGSIIVPLPDEAFTKAEIYDVKDENRLDVYIPLWTKEEGRSDLTLSVSCYITNEMAKVEINDLRVL
;
A
#
# COMPACT_ATOMS: atom_id res chain seq x y z
N MET A 1 30.01 -8.52 -24.41
CA MET A 1 28.63 -8.01 -24.33
C MET A 1 27.90 -8.99 -23.43
N ASP A 2 27.97 -8.75 -22.12
CA ASP A 2 27.32 -9.62 -21.14
C ASP A 2 25.83 -9.30 -21.14
N VAL A 3 25.05 -10.25 -21.66
CA VAL A 3 23.61 -10.26 -21.50
C VAL A 3 23.36 -10.53 -20.01
N ILE A 4 23.16 -9.46 -19.24
CA ILE A 4 22.71 -9.56 -17.86
C ILE A 4 21.38 -10.31 -17.90
N LYS A 5 21.42 -11.59 -17.53
CA LYS A 5 20.23 -12.36 -17.20
C LYS A 5 19.60 -11.67 -16.00
N PHE A 6 18.56 -10.87 -16.22
CA PHE A 6 17.66 -10.49 -15.15
C PHE A 6 17.10 -11.80 -14.59
N VAL A 7 17.67 -12.23 -13.46
CA VAL A 7 17.14 -13.32 -12.67
C VAL A 7 15.68 -12.98 -12.41
N ASN A 8 14.79 -13.90 -12.77
CA ASN A 8 13.36 -13.81 -12.55
C ASN A 8 13.09 -13.72 -11.04
N MET A 9 13.19 -12.51 -10.48
CA MET A 9 13.10 -12.29 -9.05
C MET A 9 11.62 -12.31 -8.68
N LYS A 10 11.17 -13.43 -8.10
CA LYS A 10 9.81 -13.54 -7.59
C LYS A 10 9.57 -12.40 -6.60
N LEU A 11 8.61 -11.54 -6.89
CA LEU A 11 8.21 -10.48 -5.97
C LEU A 11 7.69 -11.11 -4.66
N GLN A 12 8.05 -10.50 -3.55
CA GLN A 12 7.61 -10.92 -2.22
C GLN A 12 7.14 -9.68 -1.46
N LEU A 13 6.04 -9.79 -0.72
CA LEU A 13 5.46 -8.70 0.06
C LEU A 13 6.49 -8.01 0.97
N LYS A 14 7.40 -8.79 1.56
CA LYS A 14 8.50 -8.30 2.41
C LYS A 14 9.34 -7.18 1.80
N HIS A 15 9.44 -7.11 0.46
CA HIS A 15 10.19 -6.04 -0.22
C HIS A 15 9.48 -4.68 -0.16
N PHE A 16 8.20 -4.67 0.18
CA PHE A 16 7.33 -3.50 0.11
C PHE A 16 6.75 -3.09 1.47
N GLU A 17 6.90 -3.92 2.52
CA GLU A 17 6.28 -3.68 3.83
C GLU A 17 6.63 -2.32 4.43
N SER A 18 7.89 -1.89 4.33
CA SER A 18 8.32 -0.59 4.85
C SER A 18 7.60 0.57 4.16
N ILE A 19 7.43 0.49 2.84
CA ILE A 19 6.74 1.51 2.04
C ILE A 19 5.24 1.50 2.35
N ILE A 20 4.63 0.31 2.49
CA ILE A 20 3.22 0.19 2.85
C ILE A 20 2.98 0.75 4.27
N LYS A 21 3.87 0.45 5.22
CA LYS A 21 3.83 1.03 6.58
C LYS A 21 3.96 2.56 6.54
N GLU A 22 4.85 3.10 5.71
CA GLU A 22 5.01 4.54 5.54
C GLU A 22 3.74 5.21 4.97
N ILE A 23 3.11 4.60 3.96
CA ILE A 23 1.85 5.08 3.40
C ILE A 23 0.78 5.16 4.49
N VAL A 24 0.59 4.09 5.26
CA VAL A 24 -0.43 4.07 6.32
C VAL A 24 -0.07 4.99 7.48
N TYR A 25 1.22 5.14 7.81
CA TYR A 25 1.68 6.13 8.76
C TYR A 25 1.29 7.54 8.30
N ASN A 26 1.57 7.91 7.05
CA ASN A 26 1.20 9.22 6.51
C ASN A 26 -0.32 9.43 6.51
N ILE A 27 -1.12 8.40 6.20
CA ILE A 27 -2.58 8.44 6.38
C ILE A 27 -2.94 8.74 7.85
N SER A 28 -2.36 8.01 8.81
CA SER A 28 -2.69 8.13 10.24
C SER A 28 -2.42 9.51 10.84
N VAL A 29 -1.42 10.22 10.29
CA VAL A 29 -1.05 11.58 10.72
C VAL A 29 -1.57 12.67 9.77
N ASN A 30 -2.46 12.34 8.83
CA ASN A 30 -3.01 13.24 7.81
C ASN A 30 -1.95 13.92 6.89
N ASN A 31 -0.79 13.30 6.71
CA ASN A 31 0.29 13.77 5.85
C ASN A 31 0.12 13.28 4.40
N TYR A 32 -1.00 13.64 3.79
CA TYR A 32 -1.34 13.27 2.41
C TYR A 32 -0.38 13.88 1.37
N GLU A 33 0.23 15.02 1.68
CA GLU A 33 1.24 15.65 0.81
C GLU A 33 2.48 14.78 0.65
N ALA A 34 2.93 14.08 1.70
CA ALA A 34 4.05 13.15 1.58
C ALA A 34 3.76 12.00 0.61
N ILE A 35 2.54 11.43 0.67
CA ILE A 35 2.09 10.37 -0.26
C ILE A 35 2.16 10.89 -1.70
N LYS A 36 1.71 12.12 -1.95
CA LYS A 36 1.75 12.76 -3.26
C LYS A 36 3.17 13.05 -3.74
N LEU A 37 4.02 13.62 -2.89
CA LEU A 37 5.42 13.92 -3.20
C LEU A 37 6.22 12.65 -3.52
N ASN A 38 5.96 11.58 -2.78
CA ASN A 38 6.55 10.25 -3.00
C ASN A 38 5.94 9.52 -4.21
N ARG A 39 4.94 10.13 -4.88
CA ARG A 39 4.19 9.54 -6.01
C ARG A 39 3.53 8.20 -5.68
N GLN A 40 3.15 8.02 -4.42
CA GLN A 40 2.51 6.81 -3.91
C GLN A 40 0.99 6.82 -4.13
N ASN A 41 0.38 7.96 -4.47
CA ASN A 41 -1.06 8.05 -4.70
C ASN A 41 -1.51 7.41 -6.03
N GLY A 42 -0.59 6.96 -6.88
CA GLY A 42 -0.91 6.32 -8.15
C GLY A 42 -1.88 7.18 -8.98
N ARG A 43 -3.02 6.60 -9.34
CA ARG A 43 -4.12 7.30 -10.04
C ARG A 43 -5.18 7.89 -9.10
N VAL A 44 -5.09 7.60 -7.80
CA VAL A 44 -6.04 8.10 -6.81
C VAL A 44 -5.82 9.59 -6.60
N ASP A 45 -6.90 10.36 -6.65
CA ASP A 45 -6.88 11.74 -6.19
C ASP A 45 -6.69 11.73 -4.66
N ILE A 46 -5.64 12.40 -4.20
CA ILE A 46 -5.29 12.42 -2.79
C ILE A 46 -6.35 13.11 -1.93
N ASP A 47 -7.07 14.08 -2.49
CA ASP A 47 -8.17 14.75 -1.79
C ASP A 47 -9.38 13.83 -1.65
N ASP A 48 -9.61 12.95 -2.62
CA ASP A 48 -10.64 11.91 -2.56
C ASP A 48 -10.29 10.87 -1.50
N LEU A 49 -9.04 10.40 -1.43
CA LEU A 49 -8.58 9.48 -0.38
C LEU A 49 -8.83 10.07 1.02
N ARG A 50 -8.42 11.33 1.22
CA ARG A 50 -8.66 12.06 2.47
C ARG A 50 -10.14 12.17 2.81
N ARG A 51 -10.99 12.45 1.81
CA ARG A 51 -12.45 12.53 1.98
C ARG A 51 -13.06 11.20 2.40
N VAL A 52 -12.63 10.08 1.81
CA VAL A 52 -13.11 8.74 2.16
C VAL A 52 -12.79 8.42 3.62
N ILE A 53 -11.55 8.64 4.06
CA ILE A 53 -11.14 8.40 5.44
C ILE A 53 -11.91 9.28 6.41
N LYS A 54 -12.06 10.58 6.09
CA LYS A 54 -12.86 11.50 6.91
C LYS A 54 -14.32 11.08 7.02
N LYS A 55 -14.91 10.56 5.94
CA LYS A 55 -16.30 10.08 5.91
C LYS A 55 -16.47 8.81 6.75
N TYR A 56 -15.46 7.95 6.78
CA TYR A 56 -15.46 6.75 7.63
C TYR A 56 -15.51 7.12 9.12
N GLY A 57 -14.78 8.17 9.52
CA GLY A 57 -14.95 8.82 10.82
C GLY A 57 -14.07 8.27 11.96
N SER A 58 -13.38 7.15 11.75
CA SER A 58 -12.43 6.56 12.70
C SER A 58 -10.99 7.01 12.46
N ILE A 59 -10.15 6.92 13.49
CA ILE A 59 -8.75 7.33 13.42
C ILE A 59 -7.90 6.13 13.01
N ILE A 60 -7.39 6.14 11.78
CA ILE A 60 -6.41 5.15 11.32
C ILE A 60 -5.15 5.23 12.19
N VAL A 61 -4.63 4.08 12.60
CA VAL A 61 -3.36 3.95 13.33
C VAL A 61 -2.29 3.30 12.46
N PRO A 62 -0.99 3.44 12.78
CA PRO A 62 0.08 2.74 12.07
C PRO A 62 -0.17 1.23 12.00
N LEU A 63 0.19 0.62 10.87
CA LEU A 63 -0.02 -0.82 10.65
C LEU A 63 0.76 -1.66 11.67
N PRO A 64 0.10 -2.53 12.44
CA PRO A 64 0.79 -3.55 13.22
C PRO A 64 1.36 -4.63 12.30
N ASP A 65 2.38 -5.36 12.76
CA ASP A 65 3.02 -6.42 11.96
C ASP A 65 2.04 -7.52 11.52
N GLU A 66 1.01 -7.80 12.34
CA GLU A 66 -0.01 -8.79 12.01
C GLU A 66 -0.84 -8.45 10.75
N ALA A 67 -0.80 -7.20 10.28
CA ALA A 67 -1.51 -6.79 9.08
C ALA A 67 -1.02 -7.52 7.83
N PHE A 68 0.29 -7.78 7.73
CA PHE A 68 0.89 -8.45 6.57
C PHE A 68 0.55 -9.94 6.51
N THR A 69 0.35 -10.59 7.66
CA THR A 69 -0.16 -11.97 7.74
C THR A 69 -1.63 -12.05 7.33
N LYS A 70 -2.38 -10.95 7.46
CA LYS A 70 -3.81 -10.86 7.13
C LYS A 70 -4.08 -10.25 5.75
N ALA A 71 -3.04 -9.87 5.02
CA ALA A 71 -3.17 -9.27 3.70
C ALA A 71 -3.47 -10.34 2.64
N GLU A 72 -4.32 -9.99 1.67
CA GLU A 72 -4.48 -10.80 0.46
C GLU A 72 -3.49 -10.34 -0.59
N ILE A 73 -2.81 -11.29 -1.23
CA ILE A 73 -1.73 -11.03 -2.18
C ILE A 73 -2.02 -11.75 -3.49
N TYR A 74 -2.01 -11.01 -4.59
CA TYR A 74 -2.23 -11.52 -5.93
C TYR A 74 -1.02 -11.23 -6.81
N ASP A 75 -0.43 -12.27 -7.39
CA ASP A 75 0.74 -12.17 -8.28
C ASP A 75 0.28 -12.00 -9.73
N VAL A 76 0.48 -10.80 -10.27
CA VAL A 76 0.15 -10.43 -11.64
C VAL A 76 1.41 -10.61 -12.49
N LYS A 77 1.64 -11.87 -12.87
CA LYS A 77 2.90 -12.33 -13.50
C LYS A 77 3.27 -11.56 -14.77
N ASP A 78 2.29 -11.29 -15.62
CA ASP A 78 2.52 -10.63 -16.92
C ASP A 78 2.96 -9.18 -16.77
N GLU A 79 2.68 -8.56 -15.61
CA GLU A 79 3.02 -7.18 -15.29
C GLU A 79 4.17 -7.07 -14.27
N ASN A 80 4.73 -8.19 -13.82
CA ASN A 80 5.70 -8.25 -12.72
C ASN A 80 5.28 -7.35 -11.54
N ARG A 81 4.06 -7.59 -11.04
CA ARG A 81 3.37 -6.78 -10.03
C ARG A 81 2.76 -7.67 -8.96
N LEU A 82 2.80 -7.21 -7.71
CA LEU A 82 1.94 -7.75 -6.65
C LEU A 82 0.82 -6.78 -6.35
N ASP A 83 -0.42 -7.25 -6.41
CA ASP A 83 -1.56 -6.53 -5.85
C ASP A 83 -1.79 -7.00 -4.43
N VAL A 84 -1.82 -6.04 -3.50
CA VAL A 84 -1.92 -6.30 -2.06
C VAL A 84 -3.15 -5.59 -1.52
N TYR A 85 -4.00 -6.35 -0.84
CA TYR A 85 -5.17 -5.84 -0.12
C TYR A 85 -4.90 -5.97 1.37
N ILE A 86 -4.54 -4.86 2.00
CA ILE A 86 -4.12 -4.84 3.41
C ILE A 86 -5.25 -4.28 4.30
N PRO A 87 -5.72 -5.04 5.31
CA PRO A 87 -6.68 -4.50 6.26
C PRO A 87 -6.04 -3.35 7.06
N LEU A 88 -6.85 -2.39 7.49
CA LEU A 88 -6.40 -1.26 8.31
C LEU A 88 -6.85 -1.38 9.76
N TRP A 89 -6.11 -0.71 10.63
CA TRP A 89 -6.43 -0.60 12.05
C TRP A 89 -6.88 0.81 12.37
N THR A 90 -7.85 0.91 13.26
CA THR A 90 -8.34 2.15 13.84
C THR A 90 -8.12 2.17 15.35
N LYS A 91 -8.12 3.35 15.95
CA LYS A 91 -8.05 3.51 17.40
C LYS A 91 -9.29 2.93 18.10
N GLU A 92 -10.43 3.00 17.44
CA GLU A 92 -11.75 2.68 17.98
C GLU A 92 -12.01 1.16 18.01
N GLU A 93 -11.62 0.43 16.97
CA GLU A 93 -12.04 -0.97 16.76
C GLU A 93 -10.87 -1.95 16.78
N GLY A 94 -9.62 -1.45 16.77
CA GLY A 94 -8.48 -2.26 16.41
C GLY A 94 -8.55 -2.57 14.91
N ARG A 95 -8.65 -3.84 14.52
CA ARG A 95 -8.80 -4.18 13.10
C ARG A 95 -10.17 -3.71 12.60
N SER A 96 -10.17 -2.82 11.60
CA SER A 96 -11.38 -2.29 10.96
C SER A 96 -11.81 -3.11 9.74
N ASP A 97 -12.95 -2.75 9.16
CA ASP A 97 -13.45 -3.23 7.87
C ASP A 97 -12.83 -2.49 6.66
N LEU A 98 -11.97 -1.48 6.90
CA LEU A 98 -11.23 -0.79 5.85
C LEU A 98 -10.10 -1.65 5.29
N THR A 99 -9.98 -1.64 3.97
CA THR A 99 -8.92 -2.31 3.24
C THR A 99 -8.28 -1.33 2.25
N LEU A 100 -6.97 -1.14 2.39
CA LEU A 100 -6.16 -0.40 1.43
C LEU A 100 -5.71 -1.35 0.32
N SER A 101 -5.98 -0.99 -0.93
CA SER A 101 -5.49 -1.70 -2.11
C SER A 101 -4.28 -0.96 -2.66
N VAL A 102 -3.17 -1.69 -2.82
CA VAL A 102 -1.94 -1.18 -3.42
C VAL A 102 -1.41 -2.12 -4.50
N SER A 103 -0.72 -1.56 -5.47
CA SER A 103 0.10 -2.31 -6.42
C SER A 103 1.58 -2.07 -6.12
N CYS A 104 2.34 -3.15 -6.10
CA CYS A 104 3.75 -3.18 -5.76
C CYS A 104 4.59 -3.63 -6.95
N TYR A 105 5.66 -2.88 -7.25
CA TYR A 105 6.51 -3.09 -8.42
C TYR A 105 7.98 -2.90 -8.06
N ILE A 106 8.87 -3.58 -8.78
CA ILE A 106 10.29 -3.23 -8.79
C ILE A 106 10.61 -2.58 -10.13
N THR A 107 11.03 -1.31 -10.10
CA THR A 107 11.42 -0.56 -11.30
C THR A 107 12.83 -0.05 -11.10
N ASN A 108 13.74 -0.35 -12.04
CA ASN A 108 15.16 0.05 -11.94
C ASN A 108 15.77 -0.29 -10.57
N GLU A 109 15.54 -1.53 -10.11
CA GLU A 109 16.00 -2.05 -8.81
C GLU A 109 15.41 -1.37 -7.56
N MET A 110 14.46 -0.43 -7.74
CA MET A 110 13.78 0.25 -6.63
C MET A 110 12.36 -0.29 -6.44
N ALA A 111 12.02 -0.59 -5.19
CA ALA A 111 10.66 -0.93 -4.79
C ALA A 111 9.76 0.31 -4.89
N LYS A 112 8.58 0.13 -5.48
CA LYS A 112 7.54 1.15 -5.60
C LYS A 112 6.20 0.56 -5.17
N VAL A 113 5.39 1.39 -4.54
CA VAL A 113 4.03 1.06 -4.12
C VAL A 113 3.12 2.20 -4.52
N GLU A 114 2.04 1.88 -5.21
CA GLU A 114 1.01 2.82 -5.64
C GLU A 114 -0.34 2.43 -5.02
N ILE A 115 -1.05 3.42 -4.48
CA ILE A 115 -2.42 3.24 -3.98
C ILE A 115 -3.36 3.13 -5.18
N ASN A 116 -4.21 2.10 -5.15
CA ASN A 116 -5.25 1.89 -6.13
C ASN A 116 -6.62 2.31 -5.61
N ASP A 117 -6.90 1.99 -4.34
CA ASP A 117 -8.21 2.22 -3.73
C ASP A 117 -8.15 2.11 -2.20
N LEU A 118 -9.15 2.68 -1.53
CA LEU A 118 -9.46 2.46 -0.12
C LEU A 118 -10.95 2.18 0.00
N ARG A 119 -11.30 0.98 0.44
CA ARG A 119 -12.70 0.51 0.49
C ARG A 119 -13.04 -0.13 1.82
N VAL A 120 -14.33 -0.08 2.13
CA VAL A 120 -14.94 -0.85 3.23
C VAL A 120 -15.35 -2.22 2.67
N LEU A 121 -15.05 -3.30 3.39
CA LEU A 121 -15.40 -4.68 3.03
C LEU A 121 -16.46 -5.29 3.96
#